data_AF-A0A7C5IEW5-F1
#
_entry.id   AF-A0A7C5IEW5-F1
#
_cell.length_a   1.000
_cell.length_b   1.000
_cell.length_c   1.000
_cell.angle_alpha   90.00
_cell.angle_beta   90.00
_cell.angle_gamma   90.00
#
_symmetry.space_group_name_H-M   'P 1'
#
loop_
_entity.id
_entity.type
_entity.pdbx_description
1 polymer ?
#
loop_
_entity_poly.entity_id
_entity_poly.type
_entity_poly.pdbx_seq_one_letter_code
_entity_poly.pdbx_strand_id
1 'polypeptide(L)'
;MVPDNYLFQLRFLDDAIIQKWDHRPGQFVELSVIGTGEAPISISSSPTRKGILELCIRRVGRVTSALYRLTTNSLVGIRGPYGSGFPVEEMAGHDLLIVAGGLGMAPLRS
;
A
#
# COMPACT_ATOMS: atom_id res chain seq x y z
N MET A 1 -2.27 7.04 -18.26
CA MET A 1 -2.27 7.08 -16.78
C MET A 1 -3.55 7.76 -16.35
N VAL A 2 -4.32 7.20 -15.41
CA VAL A 2 -5.54 7.86 -14.90
C VAL A 2 -5.09 9.11 -14.13
N PRO A 3 -5.59 10.32 -14.44
CA PRO A 3 -5.20 11.54 -13.73
C PRO A 3 -5.31 11.37 -12.22
N ASP A 4 -4.38 11.97 -11.49
CA ASP A 4 -4.35 11.95 -10.02
C ASP A 4 -4.26 10.55 -9.38
N ASN A 5 -3.86 9.50 -10.10
CA ASN A 5 -3.61 8.16 -9.56
C ASN A 5 -2.18 7.73 -9.85
N TYR A 6 -1.37 7.59 -8.80
CA TYR A 6 0.06 7.30 -8.90
C TYR A 6 0.39 6.08 -8.05
N LEU A 7 1.33 5.28 -8.54
CA LEU A 7 1.94 4.20 -7.78
C LEU A 7 3.17 4.77 -7.06
N PHE A 8 3.08 4.92 -5.74
CA PHE A 8 4.20 5.32 -4.92
C PHE A 8 5.00 4.10 -4.53
N GLN A 9 6.32 4.17 -4.69
CA GLN A 9 7.26 3.17 -4.22
C GLN A 9 7.98 3.69 -2.99
N LEU A 10 7.93 2.93 -1.92
CA LEU A 10 8.56 3.24 -0.66
C LEU A 10 9.58 2.15 -0.34
N ARG A 11 10.67 2.56 0.30
CA ARG A 11 11.70 1.68 0.85
C ARG A 11 11.93 2.07 2.30
N PHE A 12 12.01 1.09 3.19
CA PHE A 12 12.41 1.34 4.57
C PHE A 12 13.89 1.77 4.60
N LEU A 13 14.22 2.71 5.49
CA LEU A 13 15.61 3.18 5.63
C LEU A 13 16.51 2.18 6.36
N ASP A 14 15.91 1.34 7.21
CA ASP A 14 16.61 0.33 8.00
C ASP A 14 16.53 -1.03 7.31
N ASP A 15 17.67 -1.57 6.93
CA ASP A 15 17.80 -2.89 6.28
C ASP A 15 17.24 -4.03 7.15
N ALA A 16 17.29 -3.90 8.48
CA ALA A 16 16.70 -4.89 9.36
C ALA A 16 15.16 -4.90 9.24
N ILE A 17 14.54 -3.75 9.00
CA ILE A 17 13.09 -3.65 8.72
C ILE A 17 12.79 -4.23 7.34
N ILE A 18 13.61 -3.92 6.32
CA ILE A 18 13.46 -4.48 4.97
C ILE A 18 13.38 -6.02 5.02
N GLN A 19 14.26 -6.65 5.79
CA GLN A 19 14.33 -8.11 5.92
C GLN A 19 13.17 -8.71 6.70
N LYS A 20 12.68 -8.00 7.73
CA LYS A 20 11.62 -8.50 8.63
C LYS A 20 10.22 -8.13 8.17
N TRP A 21 10.07 -7.14 7.29
CA TRP A 21 8.77 -6.70 6.82
C TRP A 21 8.09 -7.82 6.03
N ASP A 22 6.87 -8.13 6.44
CA ASP A 22 6.02 -9.11 5.80
C ASP A 22 4.56 -8.67 5.93
N HIS A 23 3.76 -8.96 4.90
CA HIS A 23 2.33 -8.65 4.87
C HIS A 23 1.60 -9.72 4.08
N ARG A 24 0.29 -9.83 4.29
CA ARG A 24 -0.60 -10.71 3.52
C ARG A 24 -1.40 -9.92 2.50
N PRO A 25 -1.83 -10.54 1.39
CA PRO A 25 -2.75 -9.91 0.45
C PRO A 25 -3.98 -9.34 1.16
N GLY A 26 -4.45 -8.16 0.75
CA GLY A 26 -5.60 -7.50 1.37
C GLY A 26 -5.32 -6.71 2.66
N GLN A 27 -4.07 -6.66 3.14
CA GLN A 27 -3.69 -5.79 4.25
C GLN A 27 -3.43 -4.33 3.81
N PHE A 28 -3.39 -3.43 4.78
CA PHE A 28 -3.14 -2.00 4.57
C PHE A 28 -2.10 -1.45 5.57
N VAL A 29 -1.61 -0.25 5.33
CA VAL A 29 -0.72 0.50 6.23
C VAL A 29 -1.31 1.86 6.54
N GLU A 30 -0.92 2.44 7.67
CA GLU A 30 -1.12 3.87 7.93
C GLU A 30 0.05 4.65 7.36
N LEU A 31 -0.19 5.44 6.31
CA LEU A 31 0.79 6.31 5.68
C LEU A 31 0.74 7.70 6.31
N SER A 32 1.84 8.14 6.91
CA SER A 32 1.96 9.45 7.55
C SER A 32 2.79 10.42 6.72
N VAL A 33 2.27 11.64 6.52
CA VAL A 33 3.03 12.77 5.99
C VAL A 33 3.27 13.76 7.14
N ILE A 34 4.55 14.05 7.43
CA ILE A 34 4.98 14.88 8.56
C ILE A 34 4.29 16.24 8.51
N GLY A 35 3.76 16.69 9.66
CA GLY A 35 3.02 17.95 9.77
C GLY A 35 1.62 17.94 9.15
N THR A 36 1.21 16.83 8.50
CA THR A 36 -0.13 16.69 7.92
C THR A 36 -0.95 15.66 8.70
N GLY A 37 -0.45 14.44 8.89
CA GLY A 37 -1.19 13.37 9.58
C GLY A 37 -1.11 12.06 8.81
N GLU A 38 -2.02 11.14 9.08
CA GLU A 38 -2.02 9.79 8.52
C GLU A 38 -3.31 9.43 7.79
N ALA A 39 -3.19 8.47 6.87
CA ALA A 39 -4.33 7.87 6.17
C ALA A 39 -4.07 6.38 5.91
N PRO A 40 -5.10 5.52 6.02
CA PRO A 40 -4.97 4.10 5.71
C PRO A 40 -4.90 3.90 4.19
N ILE A 41 -3.90 3.17 3.72
CA ILE A 41 -3.69 2.86 2.31
C ILE A 41 -3.40 1.37 2.14
N SER A 42 -4.17 0.70 1.29
CA SER A 42 -3.97 -0.70 0.96
C SER A 42 -2.61 -0.96 0.32
N ILE A 43 -1.97 -2.05 0.73
CA ILE A 43 -0.71 -2.48 0.14
C ILE A 43 -1.00 -3.04 -1.26
N SER A 44 -0.28 -2.54 -2.26
CA SER A 44 -0.44 -2.95 -3.67
C SER A 44 0.71 -3.81 -4.20
N SER A 45 1.81 -3.91 -3.44
CA SER A 45 2.98 -4.75 -3.73
C SER A 45 2.75 -6.17 -3.26
N SER A 46 3.30 -7.13 -4.01
CA SER A 46 3.24 -8.53 -3.59
C SER A 46 4.11 -8.82 -2.37
N PRO A 47 3.63 -9.64 -1.40
CA PRO A 47 4.44 -10.12 -0.25
C PRO A 47 5.75 -10.79 -0.65
N THR A 48 5.79 -11.35 -1.86
CA THR A 48 6.97 -12.03 -2.42
C THR A 48 8.05 -11.06 -2.90
N ARG A 49 7.71 -9.80 -3.17
CA ARG A 49 8.66 -8.75 -3.57
C ARG A 49 9.18 -8.03 -2.33
N LYS A 50 10.28 -8.54 -1.77
CA LYS A 50 10.89 -7.96 -0.57
C LYS A 50 11.52 -6.59 -0.84
N GLY A 51 11.48 -5.74 0.18
CA GLY A 51 12.17 -4.44 0.24
C GLY A 51 11.57 -3.28 -0.55
N ILE A 52 10.45 -3.47 -1.24
CA ILE A 52 9.70 -2.38 -1.87
C ILE A 52 8.23 -2.49 -1.46
N LEU A 53 7.71 -1.42 -0.88
CA LEU A 53 6.29 -1.26 -0.59
C LEU A 53 5.67 -0.39 -1.70
N GLU A 54 4.67 -0.92 -2.39
CA GLU A 54 3.93 -0.18 -3.42
C GLU A 54 2.55 0.22 -2.91
N LEU A 55 2.20 1.50 -3.05
CA LEU A 55 0.91 2.06 -2.66
C LEU A 55 0.29 2.79 -3.86
N CYS A 56 -0.84 2.29 -4.36
CA CYS A 56 -1.61 2.98 -5.40
C CYS A 56 -2.53 4.01 -4.76
N ILE A 57 -2.25 5.31 -4.96
CA ILE A 57 -2.89 6.40 -4.21
C ILE A 57 -3.50 7.39 -5.18
N ARG A 58 -4.77 7.76 -4.92
CA ARG A 58 -5.42 8.87 -5.60
C ARG A 58 -5.27 10.16 -4.81
N ARG A 59 -4.99 11.28 -5.48
CA ARG A 59 -4.97 12.61 -4.86
C ARG A 59 -6.38 13.13 -4.60
N VAL A 60 -6.95 12.84 -3.43
CA VAL A 60 -8.33 13.25 -3.07
C VAL A 60 -8.45 13.95 -1.72
N GLY A 61 -7.59 13.61 -0.76
CA GLY A 61 -7.66 14.12 0.62
C GLY A 61 -6.49 15.00 1.00
N ARG A 62 -6.51 15.47 2.25
CA ARG A 62 -5.47 16.34 2.83
C ARG A 62 -4.09 15.67 2.85
N VAL A 63 -4.01 14.43 3.34
CA VAL A 63 -2.77 13.64 3.43
C VAL A 63 -2.26 13.27 2.03
N THR A 64 -3.11 12.73 1.15
CA THR A 64 -2.71 12.36 -0.22
C THR A 64 -2.30 13.58 -1.03
N SER A 65 -2.94 14.74 -0.84
CA SER A 65 -2.53 15.98 -1.50
C SER A 65 -1.17 16.48 -1.02
N ALA A 66 -0.85 16.28 0.27
CA ALA A 66 0.47 16.59 0.80
C ALA A 66 1.54 15.63 0.27
N LEU A 67 1.24 14.33 0.20
CA LEU A 67 2.10 13.32 -0.38
C LEU A 67 2.51 13.66 -1.83
N TYR A 68 1.55 14.09 -2.66
CA TYR A 68 1.79 14.45 -4.05
C TYR A 68 2.67 15.70 -4.25
N ARG A 69 2.89 16.49 -3.20
CA ARG A 69 3.81 17.63 -3.22
C ARG A 69 5.23 17.28 -2.79
N LEU A 70 5.44 16.06 -2.28
CA LEU A 70 6.77 15.60 -1.89
C LEU A 70 7.61 15.28 -3.12
N THR A 71 8.91 15.51 -3.01
CA THR A 71 9.87 15.07 -4.02
C THR A 71 10.29 13.63 -3.76
N THR A 72 10.81 12.95 -4.78
CA THR A 72 11.44 11.63 -4.63
C THR A 72 12.44 11.63 -3.46
N ASN A 73 12.50 10.52 -2.73
CA ASN A 73 13.32 10.32 -1.52
C ASN A 73 12.92 11.17 -0.30
N SER A 74 11.79 11.88 -0.33
CA SER A 74 11.22 12.48 0.88
C SER A 74 10.82 11.42 1.90
N LEU A 75 10.95 11.77 3.18
CA LEU A 75 10.57 10.88 4.27
C LEU A 75 9.06 10.90 4.51
N VAL A 76 8.51 9.71 4.75
CA VAL A 76 7.13 9.48 5.18
C VAL A 76 7.13 8.42 6.28
N GLY A 77 6.10 8.41 7.11
CA GLY A 77 5.89 7.39 8.13
C GLY A 77 5.06 6.23 7.59
N ILE A 78 5.36 5.02 8.06
CA ILE A 78 4.57 3.81 7.79
C ILE A 78 4.34 3.08 9.11
N ARG A 79 3.08 2.73 9.39
CA ARG A 79 2.71 1.81 10.47
C ARG A 79 1.87 0.65 9.92
N GLY A 80 2.02 -0.52 10.53
CA GLY A 80 1.36 -1.75 10.13
C GLY A 80 2.35 -2.89 9.84
N PRO A 81 1.97 -3.86 8.99
CA PRO A 81 0.69 -3.94 8.30
C PRO A 81 -0.50 -4.19 9.24
N TYR A 82 -1.68 -3.73 8.83
CA TYR A 82 -2.96 -3.89 9.54
C TYR A 82 -3.98 -4.65 8.70
N GLY A 83 -5.02 -5.15 9.36
CA GLY A 83 -6.09 -5.95 8.75
C GLY A 83 -5.81 -7.46 8.75
N SER A 84 -6.85 -8.26 8.55
CA SER A 84 -6.77 -9.73 8.59
C SER A 84 -6.24 -10.36 7.29
N GLY A 85 -6.15 -9.59 6.21
CA GLY A 85 -5.83 -10.10 4.87
C GLY A 85 -6.97 -10.90 4.23
N PHE A 86 -6.77 -11.32 2.99
CA PHE A 86 -7.68 -12.22 2.30
C PHE A 86 -7.45 -13.67 2.76
N PRO A 87 -8.49 -14.50 2.89
CA PRO A 87 -8.38 -15.92 3.26
C PRO A 87 -7.95 -16.75 2.04
N VAL A 88 -6.72 -16.54 1.57
CA VAL A 88 -6.20 -17.13 0.32
C VAL A 88 -6.21 -18.66 0.38
N GLU A 89 -5.98 -19.23 1.56
CA GLU A 89 -5.99 -20.68 1.78
C GLU A 89 -7.38 -21.28 1.58
N GLU A 90 -8.43 -20.58 2.01
CA GLU A 90 -9.83 -21.02 1.82
C GLU A 90 -10.30 -20.85 0.36
N MET A 91 -9.69 -19.94 -0.39
CA MET A 91 -9.99 -19.70 -1.80
C MET A 91 -9.32 -20.71 -2.74
N ALA A 92 -8.27 -21.41 -2.27
CA ALA A 92 -7.50 -22.31 -3.10
C ALA A 92 -8.34 -23.51 -3.59
N GLY A 93 -8.32 -23.76 -4.90
CA GLY A 93 -9.08 -24.87 -5.52
C GLY A 93 -10.55 -24.57 -5.81
N HIS A 94 -11.01 -23.34 -5.58
CA HIS A 94 -12.36 -22.88 -5.91
C HIS A 94 -12.37 -21.95 -7.13
N ASP A 95 -13.51 -21.89 -7.82
CA ASP A 95 -13.75 -20.86 -8.84
C ASP A 95 -13.99 -19.51 -8.15
N LEU A 96 -13.24 -18.49 -8.57
CA LEU A 96 -13.26 -17.17 -7.95
C LEU A 96 -13.89 -16.13 -8.88
N LEU A 97 -14.87 -15.38 -8.37
CA LEU A 97 -15.36 -14.16 -8.99
C LEU A 97 -14.85 -12.95 -8.20
N ILE A 98 -13.96 -12.17 -8.81
CA ILE A 98 -13.39 -10.97 -8.20
C ILE A 98 -14.03 -9.73 -8.85
N VAL A 99 -14.64 -8.88 -8.03
CA VAL A 99 -15.27 -7.63 -8.47
C VAL A 99 -14.57 -6.48 -7.77
N ALA A 100 -14.03 -5.54 -8.55
CA ALA A 100 -13.45 -4.31 -8.03
C ALA A 100 -13.78 -3.12 -8.93
N GLY A 101 -13.86 -1.94 -8.31
CA GLY A 101 -14.09 -0.67 -8.98
C GLY A 101 -13.04 0.37 -8.58
N GLY A 102 -12.51 1.10 -9.56
CA GLY A 102 -11.53 2.16 -9.33
C GLY A 102 -10.29 1.67 -8.58
N LEU A 103 -9.90 2.39 -7.52
CA LEU A 103 -8.75 2.01 -6.68
C LEU A 103 -8.98 0.74 -5.83
N GLY A 104 -10.19 0.20 -5.78
CA GLY A 104 -10.45 -1.10 -5.16
C GLY A 104 -9.65 -2.24 -5.79
N MET A 105 -9.10 -2.04 -7.00
CA MET A 105 -8.19 -2.99 -7.64
C MET A 105 -6.78 -3.05 -7.02
N ALA A 106 -6.35 -2.00 -6.32
CA ALA A 106 -5.01 -1.91 -5.76
C ALA A 106 -4.63 -3.07 -4.80
N PRO A 107 -5.45 -3.41 -3.77
CA PRO A 107 -5.18 -4.55 -2.90
C PRO A 107 -5.32 -5.91 -3.59
N LEU A 108 -5.99 -6.00 -4.75
CA LEU A 108 -6.13 -7.28 -5.47
C LEU A 108 -4.86 -7.69 -6.21
N ARG A 109 -3.89 -6.78 -6.35
CA ARG A 109 -2.61 -7.02 -7.03
C ARG A 109 -1.50 -7.51 -6.09
N SER A 110 -1.69 -7.43 -4.77
CA SER A 110 -0.71 -7.85 -3.77
C SER A 110 -0.68 -9.37 -3.62
#